data_AF-A0A098GGU9-F1
#
_entry.id   AF-A0A098GGU9-F1
#
_cell.length_a   1.000
_cell.length_b   1.000
_cell.length_c   1.000
_cell.angle_alpha   90.00
_cell.angle_beta   90.00
_cell.angle_gamma   90.00
#
_symmetry.space_group_name_H-M   'P 1'
#
loop_
_entity.id
_entity.type
_entity.pdbx_description
1 polymer ?
#
loop_
_entity_poly.entity_id
_entity_poly.type
_entity_poly.pdbx_seq_one_letter_code
_entity_poly.pdbx_strand_id
1 'polypeptide(L)'
;MAVLPKDLHFVWLGKVPDKQARENIMAWKNRNPDYTVRIWIDSELFLDPRQSALPGDETSLSSYDDYMELVRWARENQIIIADIARKPLISHPVIQHEHALYQEMPARDFFNDEIEGLYRNYAAASDMLRVEILFQRGGFYADAQDVHPGEFPLGDIDAPHGFLFNQANGTYNNDFLASVANGSIISAFREAIVQNYQALYQDPDLTAKHRNSKLGRFISFFGSGDYRVDTTSQTSGPQALAHLLKDLYFSYLYANELSFDPKFYSLPAEQAASWHDAEALSKVDNLNSILRNFVVDFFIAEIEKKMDLLNTAIKKEKKWFRRTDQSKVENLDRTVSLLTQLKHNLKVIPAEYGLEEIYSAATSELNIDRVAIKEFLTQMKQAFLLTEQVIEFADARLHNEEISIEHYFSFIKEVTFFKNHDFNALLRMPDEVGTEDFTRWLVPSDTHLEAK
;
A
#
# COMPACT_ATOMS: atom_id res chain seq x y z
N MET A 1 23.53 31.63 2.09
CA MET A 1 23.89 30.37 1.41
C MET A 1 23.94 29.28 2.46
N ALA A 2 23.06 28.30 2.32
CA ALA A 2 22.97 27.19 3.25
C ALA A 2 23.76 26.02 2.63
N VAL A 3 24.83 25.57 3.29
CA VAL A 3 25.68 24.51 2.76
C VAL A 3 24.98 23.18 2.99
N LEU A 4 24.70 22.44 1.92
CA LEU A 4 24.14 21.09 2.01
C LEU A 4 25.19 20.11 2.55
N PRO A 5 24.84 19.25 3.53
CA PRO A 5 25.70 18.16 3.95
C PRO A 5 26.08 17.25 2.78
N LYS A 6 27.34 16.79 2.74
CA LYS A 6 27.84 15.81 1.75
C LYS A 6 27.45 14.38 2.13
N ASP A 7 26.14 14.18 2.25
CA ASP A 7 25.50 12.94 2.63
C ASP A 7 24.49 12.57 1.54
N LEU A 8 24.62 11.38 0.98
CA LEU A 8 23.75 10.88 -0.08
C LEU A 8 22.99 9.66 0.43
N HIS A 9 21.68 9.76 0.39
CA HIS A 9 20.74 8.82 1.00
C HIS A 9 19.93 8.09 -0.07
N PHE A 10 19.83 6.78 0.10
CA PHE A 10 18.96 5.91 -0.67
C PHE A 10 18.07 5.16 0.31
N VAL A 11 16.79 4.96 0.00
CA VAL A 11 15.89 4.14 0.80
C VAL A 11 15.54 2.88 0.03
N TRP A 12 15.60 1.73 0.71
CA TRP A 12 15.19 0.45 0.14
C TRP A 12 14.55 -0.43 1.22
N LEU A 13 13.23 -0.64 1.09
CA LEU A 13 12.42 -1.35 2.08
C LEU A 13 11.90 -2.68 1.53
N GLY A 14 11.51 -3.58 2.43
CA GLY A 14 10.89 -4.85 2.10
C GLY A 14 11.89 -5.98 1.85
N LYS A 15 12.81 -5.84 0.89
CA LYS A 15 13.79 -6.89 0.57
C LYS A 15 15.18 -6.31 0.40
N VAL A 16 16.21 -7.13 0.21
CA VAL A 16 17.53 -6.61 -0.14
C VAL A 16 17.50 -5.86 -1.49
N PRO A 17 18.29 -4.80 -1.65
CA PRO A 17 18.44 -4.10 -2.92
C PRO A 17 18.89 -5.03 -4.03
N ASP A 18 18.19 -4.96 -5.16
CA ASP A 18 18.57 -5.74 -6.33
C ASP A 18 19.87 -5.22 -6.96
N LYS A 19 20.33 -5.94 -7.98
CA LYS A 19 21.59 -5.63 -8.65
C LYS A 19 21.58 -4.24 -9.28
N GLN A 20 20.47 -3.83 -9.91
CA GLN A 20 20.36 -2.53 -10.58
C GLN A 20 20.45 -1.38 -9.56
N ALA A 21 19.75 -1.50 -8.43
CA ALA A 21 19.84 -0.53 -7.35
C ALA A 21 21.27 -0.43 -6.80
N ARG A 22 21.93 -1.57 -6.53
CA ARG A 22 23.32 -1.61 -6.05
C ARG A 22 24.29 -0.97 -7.05
N GLU A 23 24.15 -1.27 -8.34
CA GLU A 23 24.99 -0.68 -9.39
C GLU A 23 24.80 0.83 -9.51
N ASN A 24 23.58 1.33 -9.35
CA ASN A 24 23.32 2.77 -9.38
C ASN A 24 23.89 3.50 -8.15
N ILE A 25 23.72 2.93 -6.94
CA ILE A 25 24.33 3.48 -5.72
C ILE A 25 25.86 3.53 -5.86
N MET A 26 26.47 2.49 -6.47
CA MET A 26 27.89 2.49 -6.81
C MET A 26 28.27 3.60 -7.78
N ALA A 27 27.47 3.82 -8.82
CA ALA A 27 27.71 4.90 -9.78
C ALA A 27 27.71 6.27 -9.06
N TRP A 28 26.74 6.50 -8.17
CA TRP A 28 26.70 7.70 -7.33
C TRP A 28 27.93 7.85 -6.43
N LYS A 29 28.35 6.77 -5.75
CA LYS A 29 29.56 6.76 -4.91
C LYS A 29 30.83 7.08 -5.69
N ASN A 30 30.98 6.47 -6.87
CA ASN A 30 32.14 6.69 -7.74
C ASN A 30 32.17 8.11 -8.30
N ARG A 31 31.00 8.68 -8.61
CA ARG A 31 30.89 10.07 -9.08
C ARG A 31 31.16 11.08 -7.98
N ASN A 32 30.79 10.77 -6.74
CA ASN A 32 30.88 11.68 -5.59
C ASN A 32 31.72 11.04 -4.47
N PRO A 33 33.04 10.84 -4.68
CA PRO A 33 33.87 10.08 -3.75
C PRO A 33 33.99 10.74 -2.37
N ASP A 34 33.85 12.06 -2.29
CA ASP A 34 33.88 12.87 -1.06
C ASP A 34 32.56 12.83 -0.27
N TYR A 35 31.50 12.25 -0.83
CA TYR A 35 30.22 12.09 -0.14
C TYR A 35 30.20 10.82 0.70
N THR A 36 29.55 10.92 1.86
CA THR A 36 29.13 9.72 2.59
C THR A 36 27.88 9.17 1.92
N VAL A 37 27.87 7.87 1.63
CA VAL A 37 26.73 7.21 0.97
C VAL A 37 26.08 6.25 1.95
N ARG A 38 24.76 6.39 2.12
CA ARG A 38 23.93 5.60 3.03
C ARG A 38 22.80 4.94 2.26
N ILE A 39 22.60 3.65 2.54
CA ILE A 39 21.37 2.97 2.18
C ILE A 39 20.57 2.68 3.45
N TRP A 40 19.34 3.18 3.47
CA TRP A 40 18.40 3.06 4.56
C TRP A 40 17.51 1.85 4.34
N ILE A 41 17.48 0.97 5.34
CA ILE A 41 16.73 -0.28 5.31
C ILE A 41 15.98 -0.46 6.62
N ASP A 42 15.01 -1.38 6.61
CA ASP A 42 14.49 -2.01 7.82
C ASP A 42 14.77 -3.51 7.73
N SER A 43 15.78 -3.98 8.47
CA SER A 43 16.18 -5.37 8.40
C SER A 43 15.18 -6.34 9.05
N GLU A 44 14.26 -5.87 9.91
CA GLU A 44 13.18 -6.71 10.44
C GLU A 44 12.20 -7.14 9.34
N LEU A 45 12.09 -6.34 8.29
CA LEU A 45 11.27 -6.66 7.14
C LEU A 45 11.83 -7.88 6.38
N PHE A 46 13.15 -7.98 6.18
CA PHE A 46 13.74 -8.99 5.28
C PHE A 46 13.46 -10.45 5.65
N LEU A 47 13.21 -10.73 6.93
CA LEU A 47 12.92 -12.07 7.42
C LEU A 47 11.43 -12.30 7.73
N ASP A 48 10.55 -11.34 7.44
CA ASP A 48 9.12 -11.51 7.72
C ASP A 48 8.51 -12.48 6.70
N PRO A 49 8.11 -13.71 7.10
CA PRO A 49 7.51 -14.68 6.19
C PRO A 49 6.19 -14.15 5.60
N ARG A 50 5.55 -13.17 6.26
CA ARG A 50 4.34 -12.50 5.75
C ARG A 50 4.64 -11.55 4.60
N GLN A 51 5.90 -11.35 4.23
CA GLN A 51 6.27 -10.68 2.98
C GLN A 51 6.00 -11.52 1.74
N SER A 52 5.94 -12.86 1.86
CA SER A 52 5.58 -13.76 0.76
C SER A 52 4.06 -13.78 0.52
N ALA A 53 3.38 -12.65 0.73
CA ALA A 53 1.92 -12.55 0.69
C ALA A 53 1.32 -12.88 -0.69
N LEU A 54 2.19 -12.94 -1.71
CA LEU A 54 2.24 -13.78 -2.92
C LEU A 54 2.28 -15.33 -2.76
N PRO A 55 1.27 -16.16 -2.44
CA PRO A 55 1.33 -17.60 -2.77
C PRO A 55 1.82 -17.91 -4.20
N GLY A 56 3.04 -18.44 -4.27
CA GLY A 56 3.79 -18.69 -5.52
C GLY A 56 5.03 -17.81 -5.69
N ASP A 57 5.24 -16.81 -4.82
CA ASP A 57 6.37 -15.86 -4.84
C ASP A 57 7.30 -16.03 -3.63
N GLU A 58 7.49 -17.29 -3.18
CA GLU A 58 8.54 -17.65 -2.19
C GLU A 58 9.95 -17.26 -2.68
N THR A 59 10.11 -16.99 -3.99
CA THR A 59 11.33 -16.50 -4.63
C THR A 59 11.68 -15.03 -4.35
N SER A 60 10.75 -14.24 -3.78
CA SER A 60 10.95 -12.79 -3.58
C SER A 60 11.35 -12.38 -2.17
N LEU A 61 11.42 -13.32 -1.22
CA LEU A 61 11.97 -13.07 0.12
C LEU A 61 13.48 -13.02 0.08
N SER A 62 14.06 -12.10 0.84
CA SER A 62 15.51 -12.12 1.08
C SER A 62 15.84 -13.16 2.12
N SER A 63 16.78 -14.04 1.80
CA SER A 63 17.38 -14.92 2.78
C SER A 63 18.33 -14.14 3.69
N TYR A 64 18.69 -14.74 4.83
CA TYR A 64 19.78 -14.24 5.66
C TYR A 64 21.09 -14.15 4.86
N ASP A 65 21.32 -15.06 3.90
CA ASP A 65 22.50 -15.04 3.04
C ASP A 65 22.51 -13.83 2.10
N ASP A 66 21.35 -13.45 1.54
CA ASP A 66 21.21 -12.25 0.72
C ASP A 66 21.53 -10.98 1.53
N TYR A 67 21.06 -10.93 2.78
CA TYR A 67 21.39 -9.84 3.69
C TYR A 67 22.88 -9.78 4.01
N MET A 68 23.52 -10.93 4.25
CA MET A 68 24.96 -10.99 4.46
C MET A 68 25.76 -10.61 3.20
N GLU A 69 25.25 -10.90 2.00
CA GLU A 69 25.82 -10.40 0.75
C GLU A 69 25.74 -8.87 0.68
N LEU A 70 24.60 -8.27 1.02
CA LEU A 70 24.44 -6.82 1.11
C LEU A 70 25.46 -6.20 2.08
N VAL A 71 25.66 -6.81 3.26
CA VAL A 71 26.64 -6.35 4.27
C VAL A 71 28.08 -6.41 3.73
N ARG A 72 28.44 -7.49 3.01
CA ARG A 72 29.77 -7.62 2.37
C ARG A 72 29.95 -6.56 1.28
N TRP A 73 28.97 -6.44 0.39
CA TRP A 73 28.98 -5.44 -0.69
C TRP A 73 29.11 -4.02 -0.12
N ALA A 74 28.33 -3.66 0.89
CA ALA A 74 28.38 -2.33 1.50
C ALA A 74 29.77 -2.05 2.11
N ARG A 75 30.35 -3.05 2.80
CA ARG A 75 31.69 -2.94 3.39
C ARG A 75 32.77 -2.73 2.32
N GLU A 76 32.76 -3.53 1.26
CA GLU A 76 33.74 -3.47 0.17
C GLU A 76 33.72 -2.13 -0.56
N ASN A 77 32.55 -1.51 -0.62
CA ASN A 77 32.31 -0.27 -1.34
C ASN A 77 32.20 0.98 -0.45
N GLN A 78 32.49 0.84 0.85
CA GLN A 78 32.44 1.95 1.82
C GLN A 78 31.08 2.66 1.87
N ILE A 79 30.00 1.88 1.74
CA ILE A 79 28.61 2.34 1.86
C ILE A 79 28.13 1.99 3.26
N ILE A 80 27.46 2.93 3.93
CA ILE A 80 26.86 2.69 5.25
C ILE A 80 25.47 2.09 5.06
N ILE A 81 25.17 1.04 5.81
CA ILE A 81 23.80 0.54 5.96
C ILE A 81 23.20 1.25 7.18
N ALA A 82 22.19 2.09 6.96
CA ALA A 82 21.45 2.77 8.02
C ALA A 82 20.18 1.97 8.32
N ASP A 83 20.20 1.18 9.39
CA ASP A 83 19.12 0.25 9.72
C ASP A 83 18.20 0.83 10.79
N ILE A 84 16.94 1.08 10.41
CA ILE A 84 15.91 1.65 11.30
C ILE A 84 15.17 0.59 12.12
N ALA A 85 15.42 -0.70 11.84
CA ALA A 85 14.80 -1.83 12.52
C ALA A 85 14.87 -1.68 14.05
N ARG A 86 13.81 -2.08 14.75
CA ARG A 86 13.81 -2.07 16.23
C ARG A 86 14.87 -2.99 16.80
N LYS A 87 15.09 -4.13 16.16
CA LYS A 87 16.12 -5.11 16.48
C LYS A 87 16.85 -5.49 15.19
N PRO A 88 17.98 -4.85 14.88
CA PRO A 88 18.79 -5.19 13.73
C PRO A 88 19.13 -6.68 13.71
N LEU A 89 19.10 -7.29 12.52
CA LEU A 89 19.39 -8.71 12.36
C LEU A 89 20.80 -9.10 12.86
N ILE A 90 21.77 -8.21 12.68
CA ILE A 90 23.15 -8.39 13.13
C ILE A 90 23.75 -7.07 13.63
N SER A 91 24.83 -7.17 14.39
CA SER A 91 25.73 -6.05 14.67
C SER A 91 26.98 -6.14 13.79
N HIS A 92 27.26 -5.12 12.98
CA HIS A 92 28.43 -5.07 12.11
C HIS A 92 28.92 -3.61 11.93
N PRO A 93 30.23 -3.33 11.78
CA PRO A 93 30.75 -1.96 11.68
C PRO A 93 30.20 -1.12 10.51
N VAL A 94 29.72 -1.77 9.45
CA VAL A 94 29.11 -1.09 8.29
C VAL A 94 27.65 -0.69 8.54
N ILE A 95 27.03 -1.25 9.58
CA ILE A 95 25.64 -0.99 9.95
C ILE A 95 25.62 0.07 11.04
N GLN A 96 24.92 1.18 10.75
CA GLN A 96 24.54 2.18 11.73
C GLN A 96 23.10 1.90 12.15
N HIS A 97 22.89 1.68 13.45
CA HIS A 97 21.55 1.50 13.99
C HIS A 97 20.90 2.86 14.21
N GLU A 98 19.86 3.14 13.42
CA GLU A 98 19.20 4.44 13.32
C GLU A 98 17.75 4.38 13.83
N HIS A 99 17.47 3.48 14.76
CA HIS A 99 16.12 3.33 15.32
C HIS A 99 15.61 4.58 16.04
N ALA A 100 16.50 5.42 16.58
CA ALA A 100 16.12 6.70 17.18
C ALA A 100 15.46 7.64 16.15
N LEU A 101 15.99 7.72 14.93
CA LEU A 101 15.41 8.51 13.84
C LEU A 101 13.98 8.06 13.53
N TYR A 102 13.79 6.75 13.43
CA TYR A 102 12.46 6.15 13.25
C TYR A 102 11.51 6.44 14.43
N GLN A 103 12.00 6.39 15.67
CA GLN A 103 11.19 6.66 16.86
C GLN A 103 10.70 8.11 16.94
N GLU A 104 11.48 9.05 16.40
CA GLU A 104 11.17 10.49 16.41
C GLU A 104 10.37 10.94 15.19
N MET A 105 10.15 10.05 14.21
CA MET A 105 9.33 10.33 13.02
C MET A 105 7.85 10.57 13.41
N PRO A 106 7.23 11.71 13.09
CA PRO A 106 5.84 11.97 13.46
C PRO A 106 4.87 11.15 12.63
N ALA A 107 5.27 10.82 11.40
CA ALA A 107 4.54 9.94 10.51
C ALA A 107 4.75 8.45 10.85
N ARG A 108 5.46 8.09 11.94
CA ARG A 108 5.82 6.70 12.27
C ARG A 108 4.63 5.74 12.28
N ASP A 109 3.50 6.17 12.85
CA ASP A 109 2.32 5.29 12.93
C ASP A 109 1.72 5.03 11.53
N PHE A 110 1.78 6.00 10.62
CA PHE A 110 1.40 5.82 9.21
C PHE A 110 2.45 5.01 8.44
N PHE A 111 3.73 5.24 8.69
CA PHE A 111 4.82 4.44 8.12
C PHE A 111 4.66 2.97 8.46
N ASN A 112 4.38 2.66 9.73
CA ASN A 112 4.13 1.30 10.21
C ASN A 112 2.95 0.68 9.49
N ASP A 113 1.83 1.40 9.36
CA ASP A 113 0.71 0.90 8.59
C ASP A 113 1.19 0.62 7.15
N GLU A 114 1.89 1.54 6.48
CA GLU A 114 2.37 1.31 5.11
C GLU A 114 3.25 0.08 4.93
N ILE A 115 4.06 -0.32 5.91
CA ILE A 115 4.91 -1.51 5.84
C ILE A 115 4.28 -2.77 6.46
N GLU A 116 3.12 -2.65 7.10
CA GLU A 116 2.38 -3.76 7.71
C GLU A 116 1.19 -4.21 6.84
N GLY A 117 0.72 -5.42 7.12
CA GLY A 117 -0.47 -6.00 6.49
C GLY A 117 -0.22 -6.60 5.09
N LEU A 118 -1.33 -6.98 4.44
CA LEU A 118 -1.32 -7.73 3.18
C LEU A 118 -0.87 -6.88 1.98
N TYR A 119 -1.13 -5.57 2.01
CA TYR A 119 -0.93 -4.68 0.87
C TYR A 119 0.07 -3.57 1.19
N ARG A 120 1.28 -3.96 1.59
CA ARG A 120 2.36 -3.03 1.93
C ARG A 120 2.63 -2.03 0.81
N ASN A 121 2.88 -0.78 1.17
CA ASN A 121 3.18 0.33 0.28
C ASN A 121 4.57 0.90 0.59
N TYR A 122 5.60 0.17 0.18
CA TYR A 122 6.99 0.60 0.39
C TYR A 122 7.32 1.93 -0.29
N ALA A 123 6.61 2.31 -1.36
CA ALA A 123 6.74 3.62 -1.98
C ALA A 123 6.32 4.75 -1.03
N ALA A 124 5.12 4.64 -0.45
CA ALA A 124 4.62 5.61 0.53
C ALA A 124 5.47 5.62 1.82
N ALA A 125 5.89 4.45 2.31
CA ALA A 125 6.80 4.36 3.45
C ALA A 125 8.15 5.04 3.16
N SER A 126 8.70 4.84 1.94
CA SER A 126 9.92 5.51 1.49
C SER A 126 9.75 7.02 1.37
N ASP A 127 8.58 7.52 0.96
CA ASP A 127 8.27 8.95 0.94
C ASP A 127 8.32 9.58 2.34
N MET A 128 7.77 8.92 3.36
CA MET A 128 7.86 9.40 4.74
C MET A 128 9.29 9.37 5.25
N LEU A 129 10.00 8.26 5.00
CA LEU A 129 11.35 8.06 5.50
C LEU A 129 12.37 9.01 4.86
N ARG A 130 12.30 9.24 3.53
CA ARG A 130 13.22 10.16 2.84
C ARG A 130 13.12 11.58 3.38
N VAL A 131 11.90 12.03 3.70
CA VAL A 131 11.66 13.37 4.24
C VAL A 131 12.18 13.48 5.67
N GLU A 132 11.98 12.46 6.50
CA GLU A 132 12.54 12.43 7.86
C GLU A 132 14.07 12.42 7.86
N ILE A 133 14.70 11.62 6.99
CA ILE A 133 16.16 11.57 6.83
C ILE A 133 16.70 12.96 6.50
N LEU A 134 16.14 13.61 5.48
CA LEU A 134 16.57 14.95 5.07
C LEU A 134 16.30 16.01 6.14
N PHE A 135 15.21 15.89 6.90
CA PHE A 135 14.95 16.78 8.03
C PHE A 135 16.02 16.62 9.12
N GLN A 136 16.34 15.40 9.56
CA GLN A 136 17.26 15.19 10.67
C GLN A 136 18.74 15.37 10.28
N ARG A 137 19.13 14.94 9.08
CA ARG A 137 20.54 14.89 8.65
C ARG A 137 20.90 15.92 7.60
N GLY A 138 19.94 16.36 6.80
CA GLY A 138 20.18 17.09 5.56
C GLY A 138 20.92 16.24 4.54
N GLY A 139 21.38 16.87 3.46
CA GLY A 139 22.09 16.22 2.37
C GLY A 139 21.18 16.00 1.17
N PHE A 140 21.36 14.87 0.50
CA PHE A 140 20.73 14.52 -0.77
C PHE A 140 20.04 13.17 -0.65
N TYR A 141 18.86 13.05 -1.24
CA TYR A 141 18.15 11.80 -1.40
C TYR A 141 17.99 11.52 -2.89
N ALA A 142 18.15 10.27 -3.31
CA ALA A 142 17.88 9.80 -4.67
C ALA A 142 17.16 8.44 -4.64
N ASP A 143 16.17 8.25 -5.50
CA ASP A 143 15.58 6.93 -5.74
C ASP A 143 16.65 5.98 -6.31
N ALA A 144 16.80 4.82 -5.69
CA ALA A 144 17.94 3.93 -5.93
C ALA A 144 17.97 3.32 -7.34
N GLN A 145 16.85 3.29 -8.05
CA GLN A 145 16.78 2.73 -9.42
C GLN A 145 16.60 3.78 -10.50
N ASP A 146 15.87 4.87 -10.22
CA ASP A 146 15.37 5.77 -11.26
C ASP A 146 16.13 7.09 -11.37
N VAL A 147 17.03 7.39 -10.41
CA VAL A 147 17.83 8.61 -10.43
C VAL A 147 19.31 8.24 -10.49
N HIS A 148 19.92 8.49 -11.64
CA HIS A 148 21.33 8.19 -11.91
C HIS A 148 22.20 9.45 -11.75
N PRO A 149 23.50 9.31 -11.44
CA PRO A 149 24.41 10.44 -11.43
C PRO A 149 24.56 11.01 -12.85
N GLY A 150 24.55 12.34 -12.97
CA GLY A 150 24.65 13.05 -14.25
C GLY A 150 26.07 13.07 -14.80
N GLU A 151 26.39 14.05 -15.64
CA GLU A 151 27.74 14.23 -16.21
C GLU A 151 28.72 14.88 -15.22
N PHE A 152 28.22 15.58 -14.21
CA PHE A 152 29.04 16.29 -13.24
C PHE A 152 28.83 15.74 -11.82
N PRO A 153 29.88 15.69 -10.97
CA PRO A 153 29.70 15.44 -9.55
C PRO A 153 28.86 16.55 -8.92
N LEU A 154 28.15 16.23 -7.83
CA LEU A 154 27.35 17.20 -7.09
C LEU A 154 28.22 18.37 -6.61
N GLY A 155 29.39 18.07 -6.04
CA GLY A 155 30.29 19.10 -5.52
C GLY A 155 29.65 19.86 -4.35
N ASP A 156 29.84 21.18 -4.29
CA ASP A 156 29.15 22.04 -3.33
C ASP A 156 28.00 22.75 -4.05
N ILE A 157 26.80 22.18 -3.97
CA ILE A 157 25.59 22.73 -4.59
C ILE A 157 25.01 23.82 -3.68
N ASP A 158 24.75 25.00 -4.25
CA ASP A 158 23.97 26.02 -3.56
C ASP A 158 22.49 25.65 -3.61
N ALA A 159 21.85 25.61 -2.44
CA ALA A 159 20.42 25.39 -2.31
C ALA A 159 19.78 26.69 -1.81
N PRO A 160 19.25 27.52 -2.71
CA PRO A 160 18.39 28.63 -2.33
C PRO A 160 17.30 28.13 -1.38
N HIS A 161 17.08 28.85 -0.28
CA HIS A 161 16.13 28.45 0.77
C HIS A 161 16.46 27.12 1.49
N GLY A 162 17.63 26.55 1.24
CA GLY A 162 18.10 25.32 1.88
C GLY A 162 17.38 24.06 1.42
N PHE A 163 16.74 24.07 0.25
CA PHE A 163 16.02 22.93 -0.30
C PHE A 163 16.11 22.90 -1.84
N LEU A 164 16.24 21.72 -2.42
CA LEU A 164 16.17 21.48 -3.86
C LEU A 164 15.34 20.22 -4.14
N PHE A 165 14.71 20.18 -5.31
CA PHE A 165 13.97 19.01 -5.79
C PHE A 165 14.16 18.83 -7.31
N ASN A 166 13.81 17.65 -7.82
CA ASN A 166 13.82 17.38 -9.26
C ASN A 166 12.57 17.93 -9.94
N GLN A 167 12.77 18.71 -11.00
CA GLN A 167 11.70 19.15 -11.89
C GLN A 167 11.88 18.50 -13.27
N ALA A 168 11.00 17.55 -13.61
CA ALA A 168 10.96 16.93 -14.93
C ALA A 168 9.72 17.44 -15.68
N ASN A 169 9.88 17.97 -16.91
CA ASN A 169 8.78 18.40 -17.78
C ASN A 169 7.75 19.36 -17.14
N GLY A 170 8.17 20.21 -16.20
CA GLY A 170 7.28 21.14 -15.48
C GLY A 170 6.51 20.51 -14.32
N THR A 171 6.68 19.21 -14.09
CA THR A 171 6.17 18.47 -12.92
C THR A 171 7.22 18.39 -11.82
N TYR A 172 6.78 18.61 -10.58
CA TYR A 172 7.57 18.45 -9.36
C TYR A 172 7.71 16.95 -9.07
N ASN A 173 8.89 16.49 -8.65
CA ASN A 173 9.10 15.10 -8.23
C ASN A 173 9.92 15.04 -6.93
N ASN A 174 9.65 14.02 -6.11
CA ASN A 174 10.34 13.75 -4.84
C ASN A 174 11.33 12.56 -4.95
N ASP A 175 11.62 12.11 -6.17
CA ASP A 175 12.62 11.07 -6.51
C ASP A 175 14.06 11.54 -6.29
N PHE A 176 14.34 12.84 -6.42
CA PHE A 176 15.63 13.45 -6.08
C PHE A 176 15.41 14.76 -5.33
N LEU A 177 15.91 14.81 -4.09
CA LEU A 177 15.71 15.92 -3.16
C LEU A 177 17.03 16.30 -2.50
N ALA A 178 17.19 17.55 -2.10
CA ALA A 178 18.21 17.94 -1.15
C ALA A 178 17.67 18.93 -0.14
N SER A 179 18.20 18.88 1.08
CA SER A 179 17.83 19.83 2.12
C SER A 179 18.98 20.06 3.08
N VAL A 180 19.03 21.23 3.70
CA VAL A 180 19.74 21.38 4.96
C VAL A 180 18.96 20.69 6.09
N ALA A 181 19.68 20.20 7.10
CA ALA A 181 19.07 19.66 8.30
C ALA A 181 18.21 20.75 8.99
N ASN A 182 17.05 20.37 9.50
CA ASN A 182 16.05 21.24 10.10
C ASN A 182 15.59 22.40 9.18
N GLY A 183 15.66 22.21 7.86
CA GLY A 183 15.21 23.19 6.88
C GLY A 183 13.71 23.46 6.98
N SER A 184 13.30 24.72 6.74
CA SER A 184 11.89 25.13 6.85
C SER A 184 10.99 24.43 5.83
N ILE A 185 11.44 24.28 4.57
CA ILE A 185 10.67 23.62 3.51
C ILE A 185 10.52 22.12 3.81
N ILE A 186 11.61 21.41 4.15
CA ILE A 186 11.53 19.98 4.46
C ILE A 186 10.69 19.71 5.72
N SER A 187 10.74 20.60 6.72
CA SER A 187 9.88 20.53 7.90
C SER A 187 8.41 20.71 7.53
N ALA A 188 8.09 21.68 6.68
CA ALA A 188 6.73 21.90 6.21
C ALA A 188 6.22 20.72 5.36
N PHE A 189 7.10 20.09 4.58
CA PHE A 189 6.73 18.89 3.81
C PHE A 189 6.44 17.71 4.73
N ARG A 190 7.29 17.46 5.72
CA ARG A 190 7.05 16.46 6.78
C ARG A 190 5.70 16.66 7.46
N GLU A 191 5.36 17.89 7.81
CA GLU A 191 4.07 18.22 8.44
C GLU A 191 2.89 18.02 7.48
N ALA A 192 3.04 18.41 6.20
CA ALA A 192 2.01 18.20 5.19
C ALA A 192 1.70 16.71 4.99
N ILE A 193 2.71 15.83 4.95
CA ILE A 193 2.50 14.38 4.86
C ILE A 193 1.66 13.88 6.03
N VAL A 194 1.99 14.28 7.26
CA VAL A 194 1.21 13.91 8.46
C VAL A 194 -0.24 14.38 8.35
N GLN A 195 -0.47 15.62 7.93
CA GLN A 195 -1.82 16.17 7.78
C GLN A 195 -2.62 15.45 6.69
N ASN A 196 -1.99 15.15 5.55
CA ASN A 196 -2.62 14.42 4.46
C ASN A 196 -3.04 13.02 4.90
N TYR A 197 -2.18 12.31 5.63
CA TYR A 197 -2.51 11.01 6.19
C TYR A 197 -3.62 11.09 7.24
N GLN A 198 -3.59 12.08 8.12
CA GLN A 198 -4.69 12.32 9.06
C GLN A 198 -6.02 12.57 8.34
N ALA A 199 -6.01 13.28 7.21
CA ALA A 199 -7.21 13.50 6.39
C ALA A 199 -7.66 12.21 5.69
N LEU A 200 -6.73 11.44 5.11
CA LEU A 200 -7.04 10.16 4.46
C LEU A 200 -7.72 9.20 5.45
N TYR A 201 -7.19 9.11 6.68
CA TYR A 201 -7.68 8.20 7.72
C TYR A 201 -9.00 8.63 8.38
N GLN A 202 -9.50 9.83 8.07
CA GLN A 202 -10.85 10.24 8.47
C GLN A 202 -11.93 9.57 7.62
N ASP A 203 -11.59 9.07 6.43
CA ASP A 203 -12.49 8.35 5.54
C ASP A 203 -12.04 6.88 5.41
N PRO A 204 -12.74 5.94 6.07
CA PRO A 204 -12.41 4.51 6.01
C PRO A 204 -12.45 3.93 4.59
N ASP A 205 -13.32 4.45 3.71
CA ASP A 205 -13.45 3.95 2.34
C ASP A 205 -12.24 4.39 1.51
N LEU A 206 -11.78 5.65 1.66
CA LEU A 206 -10.57 6.12 0.97
C LEU A 206 -9.33 5.45 1.53
N THR A 207 -9.27 5.23 2.84
CA THR A 207 -8.18 4.48 3.48
C THR A 207 -8.10 3.05 2.96
N ALA A 208 -9.23 2.34 2.87
CA ALA A 208 -9.27 0.98 2.34
C ALA A 208 -8.75 0.93 0.88
N LYS A 209 -9.14 1.90 0.04
CA LYS A 209 -8.68 2.01 -1.36
C LYS A 209 -7.21 2.36 -1.48
N HIS A 210 -6.71 3.24 -0.61
CA HIS A 210 -5.29 3.58 -0.56
C HIS A 210 -4.45 2.36 -0.17
N ARG A 211 -4.90 1.61 0.83
CA ARG A 211 -4.14 0.49 1.37
C ARG A 211 -4.22 -0.73 0.46
N ASN A 212 -5.38 -1.07 -0.09
CA ASN A 212 -5.56 -2.25 -0.94
C ASN A 212 -5.16 -1.98 -2.40
N SER A 213 -3.99 -2.51 -2.84
CA SER A 213 -3.50 -2.35 -4.23
C SER A 213 -4.43 -2.94 -5.29
N LYS A 214 -5.19 -4.00 -4.95
CA LYS A 214 -6.17 -4.62 -5.85
C LYS A 214 -7.42 -3.73 -5.99
N LEU A 215 -7.84 -3.04 -4.92
CA LEU A 215 -8.96 -2.08 -4.95
C LEU A 215 -8.58 -0.76 -5.63
N GLY A 216 -7.36 -0.26 -5.39
CA GLY A 216 -6.85 0.98 -5.97
C GLY A 216 -6.70 0.94 -7.49
N ARG A 217 -6.14 -0.17 -8.01
CA ARG A 217 -6.01 -0.39 -9.46
C ARG A 217 -7.35 -0.47 -10.18
N PHE A 218 -8.38 -0.99 -9.52
CA PHE A 218 -9.67 -1.20 -10.15
C PHE A 218 -10.43 0.11 -10.46
N ILE A 219 -10.28 1.13 -9.61
CA ILE A 219 -10.92 2.45 -9.78
C ILE A 219 -10.33 3.22 -10.98
N SER A 220 -9.06 2.99 -11.29
CA SER A 220 -8.31 3.67 -12.38
C SER A 220 -8.95 3.59 -13.75
N PHE A 221 -9.67 2.50 -14.01
CA PHE A 221 -10.29 2.22 -15.29
C PHE A 221 -11.52 3.12 -15.58
N PHE A 222 -11.98 3.89 -14.59
CA PHE A 222 -13.16 4.76 -14.70
C PHE A 222 -12.84 6.25 -14.78
N GLY A 223 -11.57 6.64 -14.67
CA GLY A 223 -11.11 8.02 -14.76
C GLY A 223 -9.72 8.18 -14.13
N SER A 224 -8.73 8.47 -14.99
CA SER A 224 -7.33 8.86 -14.73
C SER A 224 -6.66 8.31 -13.45
N GLY A 225 -5.94 7.18 -13.57
CA GLY A 225 -4.86 6.79 -12.65
C GLY A 225 -5.20 5.71 -11.61
N ASP A 226 -4.22 4.88 -11.24
CA ASP A 226 -4.33 3.93 -10.11
C ASP A 226 -4.62 4.74 -8.84
N TYR A 227 -5.78 4.52 -8.21
CA TYR A 227 -6.21 5.32 -7.06
C TYR A 227 -5.20 5.24 -5.92
N ARG A 228 -4.55 4.08 -5.72
CA ARG A 228 -3.48 3.95 -4.73
C ARG A 228 -2.25 4.75 -5.16
N VAL A 229 -1.91 4.77 -6.44
CA VAL A 229 -0.82 5.60 -6.98
C VAL A 229 -1.12 7.08 -6.80
N ASP A 230 -2.32 7.51 -7.17
CA ASP A 230 -2.75 8.91 -7.08
C ASP A 230 -2.81 9.36 -5.62
N THR A 231 -3.39 8.55 -4.74
CA THR A 231 -3.42 8.87 -3.31
C THR A 231 -2.04 8.88 -2.71
N THR A 232 -1.15 7.93 -3.03
CA THR A 232 0.26 7.97 -2.58
C THR A 232 0.94 9.26 -3.06
N SER A 233 0.74 9.63 -4.34
CA SER A 233 1.27 10.87 -4.90
C SER A 233 0.77 12.11 -4.15
N GLN A 234 -0.51 12.13 -3.76
CA GLN A 234 -1.18 13.23 -3.05
C GLN A 234 -0.89 13.27 -1.56
N THR A 235 -0.64 12.12 -0.91
CA THR A 235 -0.45 12.04 0.54
C THR A 235 1.00 12.24 0.93
N SER A 236 1.93 11.53 0.29
CA SER A 236 3.35 11.53 0.62
C SER A 236 4.28 11.90 -0.53
N GLY A 237 3.78 11.80 -1.76
CA GLY A 237 4.59 11.86 -2.97
C GLY A 237 4.69 13.23 -3.66
N PRO A 238 4.89 13.23 -4.99
CA PRO A 238 5.12 14.44 -5.78
C PRO A 238 4.01 15.50 -5.71
N GLN A 239 2.74 15.10 -5.68
CA GLN A 239 1.62 16.05 -5.61
C GLN A 239 1.52 16.71 -4.23
N ALA A 240 1.85 15.99 -3.15
CA ALA A 240 1.93 16.56 -1.81
C ALA A 240 2.98 17.69 -1.77
N LEU A 241 4.17 17.45 -2.33
CA LEU A 241 5.22 18.47 -2.45
C LEU A 241 4.76 19.65 -3.32
N ALA A 242 4.14 19.38 -4.48
CA ALA A 242 3.67 20.42 -5.39
C ALA A 242 2.61 21.32 -4.75
N HIS A 243 1.66 20.75 -3.98
CA HIS A 243 0.65 21.53 -3.26
C HIS A 243 1.30 22.40 -2.18
N LEU A 244 2.19 21.83 -1.37
CA LEU A 244 2.94 22.59 -0.36
C LEU A 244 3.68 23.78 -0.97
N LEU A 245 4.43 23.57 -2.06
CA LEU A 245 5.23 24.63 -2.67
C LEU A 245 4.35 25.72 -3.28
N LYS A 246 3.21 25.35 -3.86
CA LYS A 246 2.21 26.33 -4.33
C LYS A 246 1.70 27.18 -3.17
N ASP A 247 1.35 26.57 -2.04
CA ASP A 247 0.79 27.27 -0.88
C ASP A 247 1.82 28.19 -0.21
N LEU A 248 3.05 27.72 -0.02
CA LEU A 248 4.11 28.48 0.64
C LEU A 248 4.63 29.66 -0.21
N TYR A 249 4.62 29.52 -1.55
CA TYR A 249 5.31 30.44 -2.44
C TYR A 249 4.45 30.99 -3.58
N PHE A 250 3.12 31.09 -3.34
CA PHE A 250 2.05 31.52 -4.26
C PHE A 250 2.33 32.78 -5.12
N SER A 251 3.37 33.56 -4.83
CA SER A 251 3.72 34.81 -5.51
C SER A 251 5.16 34.94 -6.05
N TYR A 252 6.08 34.00 -5.79
CA TYR A 252 7.52 34.24 -6.05
C TYR A 252 8.32 33.14 -6.76
N LEU A 253 7.81 31.93 -6.99
CA LEU A 253 8.64 30.89 -7.60
C LEU A 253 8.68 30.98 -9.13
N TYR A 254 9.75 31.56 -9.66
CA TYR A 254 10.40 30.93 -10.80
C TYR A 254 10.87 29.55 -10.31
N ALA A 255 10.13 28.49 -10.63
CA ALA A 255 10.40 27.10 -10.19
C ALA A 255 11.88 26.66 -10.35
N ASN A 256 12.61 27.33 -11.25
CA ASN A 256 14.03 27.14 -11.53
C ASN A 256 14.96 27.35 -10.31
N GLU A 257 14.59 28.13 -9.29
CA GLU A 257 15.49 28.40 -8.13
C GLU A 257 15.54 27.26 -7.12
N LEU A 258 14.51 26.40 -7.09
CA LEU A 258 14.42 25.24 -6.20
C LEU A 258 14.67 23.93 -6.96
N SER A 259 14.93 23.97 -8.27
CA SER A 259 15.18 22.79 -9.09
C SER A 259 16.66 22.46 -9.18
N PHE A 260 17.01 21.18 -9.19
CA PHE A 260 18.36 20.76 -9.57
C PHE A 260 18.71 21.15 -11.01
N ASP A 261 19.98 21.49 -11.23
CA ASP A 261 20.54 21.57 -12.58
C ASP A 261 20.63 20.15 -13.17
N PRO A 262 19.98 19.88 -14.33
CA PRO A 262 19.96 18.56 -14.96
C PRO A 262 21.34 17.98 -15.30
N LYS A 263 22.43 18.77 -15.25
CA LYS A 263 23.78 18.23 -15.45
C LYS A 263 24.25 17.29 -14.33
N PHE A 264 23.62 17.36 -13.16
CA PHE A 264 24.03 16.61 -11.96
C PHE A 264 23.37 15.24 -11.81
N TYR A 265 22.29 14.98 -12.54
CA TYR A 265 21.57 13.72 -12.49
C TYR A 265 21.03 13.35 -13.87
N SER A 266 20.65 12.10 -14.07
CA SER A 266 19.94 11.66 -15.25
C SER A 266 18.81 10.71 -14.86
N LEU A 267 17.74 10.74 -15.65
CA LEU A 267 16.59 9.87 -15.49
C LEU A 267 16.57 8.87 -16.66
N PRO A 268 16.17 7.61 -16.44
CA PRO A 268 15.99 6.65 -17.52
C PRO A 268 14.88 7.12 -18.48
N ALA A 269 14.94 6.64 -19.73
CA ALA A 269 13.94 6.97 -20.76
C ALA A 269 12.52 6.50 -20.38
N GLU A 270 12.45 5.40 -19.62
CA GLU A 270 11.24 4.92 -18.96
C GLU A 270 11.55 4.84 -17.46
N GLN A 271 10.83 5.60 -16.64
CA GLN A 271 10.86 5.43 -15.19
C GLN A 271 9.95 4.25 -14.86
N ALA A 272 10.55 3.16 -14.38
CA ALA A 272 9.77 2.03 -13.92
C ALA A 272 9.15 2.42 -12.59
N ALA A 273 7.84 2.61 -12.53
CA ALA A 273 7.16 2.48 -11.25
C ALA A 273 7.35 1.01 -10.82
N SER A 274 8.37 0.72 -10.01
CA SER A 274 8.76 -0.62 -9.56
C SER A 274 7.66 -1.43 -8.83
N TRP A 275 6.49 -0.81 -8.66
CA TRP A 275 5.26 -1.29 -8.03
C TRP A 275 4.08 -1.40 -9.00
N HIS A 276 4.25 -1.01 -10.27
CA HIS A 276 3.22 -0.98 -11.31
C HIS A 276 3.44 -2.15 -12.30
N ASP A 277 2.66 -3.23 -12.14
CA ASP A 277 2.52 -4.28 -13.16
C ASP A 277 1.41 -3.86 -14.14
N ALA A 278 1.80 -3.34 -15.31
CA ALA A 278 0.87 -2.87 -16.34
C ALA A 278 -0.03 -3.99 -16.90
N GLU A 279 0.37 -5.25 -16.74
CA GLU A 279 -0.36 -6.43 -17.20
C GLU A 279 -1.16 -7.10 -16.06
N ALA A 280 -1.20 -6.51 -14.86
CA ALA A 280 -1.89 -7.12 -13.73
C ALA A 280 -3.38 -7.34 -14.01
N LEU A 281 -4.06 -6.42 -14.72
CA LEU A 281 -5.49 -6.55 -15.02
C LEU A 281 -5.80 -7.43 -16.24
N SER A 282 -4.77 -7.84 -17.00
CA SER A 282 -4.90 -8.83 -18.08
C SER A 282 -4.65 -10.27 -17.62
N LYS A 283 -4.49 -10.50 -16.31
CA LYS A 283 -4.34 -11.83 -15.71
C LYS A 283 -5.63 -12.22 -15.00
N VAL A 284 -6.22 -13.34 -15.40
CA VAL A 284 -7.48 -13.86 -14.83
C VAL A 284 -7.38 -14.08 -13.32
N ASP A 285 -6.24 -14.55 -12.82
CA ASP A 285 -6.01 -14.76 -11.38
C ASP A 285 -6.11 -13.47 -10.55
N ASN A 286 -5.71 -12.34 -11.14
CA ASN A 286 -5.83 -11.03 -10.49
C ASN A 286 -7.29 -10.58 -10.45
N LEU A 287 -8.06 -10.85 -11.51
CA LEU A 287 -9.50 -10.59 -11.56
C LEU A 287 -10.26 -11.44 -10.53
N ASN A 288 -9.93 -12.73 -10.44
CA ASN A 288 -10.48 -13.64 -9.43
C ASN A 288 -10.16 -13.15 -8.02
N SER A 289 -8.92 -12.72 -7.78
CA SER A 289 -8.52 -12.11 -6.51
C SER A 289 -9.32 -10.86 -6.16
N ILE A 290 -9.61 -9.98 -7.14
CA ILE A 290 -10.39 -8.76 -6.91
C ILE A 290 -11.80 -9.11 -6.44
N LEU A 291 -12.45 -10.06 -7.11
CA LEU A 291 -13.79 -10.49 -6.76
C LEU A 291 -13.84 -11.13 -5.36
N ARG A 292 -12.88 -11.97 -5.01
CA ARG A 292 -12.76 -12.55 -3.66
C ARG A 292 -12.61 -11.48 -2.59
N ASN A 293 -11.72 -10.50 -2.80
CA ASN A 293 -11.49 -9.41 -1.86
C ASN A 293 -12.73 -8.55 -1.67
N PHE A 294 -13.45 -8.23 -2.74
CA PHE A 294 -14.68 -7.47 -2.65
C PHE A 294 -15.70 -8.13 -1.71
N VAL A 295 -15.86 -9.45 -1.82
CA VAL A 295 -16.82 -10.19 -0.98
C VAL A 295 -16.36 -10.22 0.48
N VAL A 296 -15.06 -10.37 0.75
CA VAL A 296 -14.51 -10.24 2.11
C VAL A 296 -14.75 -8.85 2.68
N ASP A 297 -14.44 -7.80 1.92
CA ASP A 297 -14.62 -6.40 2.32
C ASP A 297 -16.10 -6.07 2.57
N PHE A 298 -17.01 -6.61 1.76
CA PHE A 298 -18.45 -6.51 1.96
C PHE A 298 -18.85 -7.05 3.34
N PHE A 299 -18.38 -8.24 3.72
CA PHE A 299 -18.71 -8.81 5.02
C PHE A 299 -18.03 -8.08 6.18
N ILE A 300 -16.83 -7.51 5.99
CA ILE A 300 -16.21 -6.61 6.98
C ILE A 300 -17.11 -5.38 7.22
N ALA A 301 -17.60 -4.74 6.16
CA ALA A 301 -18.51 -3.59 6.28
C ALA A 301 -19.85 -3.97 6.94
N GLU A 302 -20.41 -5.15 6.64
CA GLU A 302 -21.62 -5.64 7.31
C GLU A 302 -21.39 -5.98 8.80
N ILE A 303 -20.20 -6.48 9.15
CA ILE A 303 -19.80 -6.67 10.56
C ILE A 303 -19.80 -5.33 11.29
N GLU A 304 -19.19 -4.29 10.72
CA GLU A 304 -19.12 -2.95 11.32
C GLU A 304 -20.52 -2.36 11.57
N LYS A 305 -21.39 -2.41 10.56
CA LYS A 305 -22.79 -1.96 10.70
C LYS A 305 -23.52 -2.71 11.82
N LYS A 306 -23.36 -4.03 11.91
CA LYS A 306 -23.96 -4.84 12.99
C LYS A 306 -23.39 -4.46 14.35
N MET A 307 -22.09 -4.26 14.46
CA MET A 307 -21.45 -3.81 15.70
C MET A 307 -21.98 -2.45 16.16
N ASP A 308 -22.19 -1.50 15.26
CA ASP A 308 -22.76 -0.18 15.60
C ASP A 308 -24.20 -0.26 16.12
N LEU A 309 -25.02 -1.11 15.50
CA LEU A 309 -26.38 -1.38 15.96
C LEU A 309 -26.38 -2.03 17.35
N LEU A 310 -25.51 -3.02 17.58
CA LEU A 310 -25.36 -3.69 18.87
C LEU A 310 -24.87 -2.73 19.96
N ASN A 311 -23.85 -1.92 19.67
CA ASN A 311 -23.33 -0.90 20.58
C ASN A 311 -24.40 0.15 20.93
N THR A 312 -25.24 0.53 19.97
CA THR A 312 -26.40 1.40 20.20
C THR A 312 -27.43 0.74 21.11
N ALA A 313 -27.71 -0.55 20.92
CA ALA A 313 -28.60 -1.32 21.78
C ALA A 313 -28.06 -1.43 23.22
N ILE A 314 -26.76 -1.73 23.37
CA ILE A 314 -26.06 -1.78 24.66
C ILE A 314 -26.20 -0.45 25.40
N LYS A 315 -25.95 0.68 24.72
CA LYS A 315 -26.11 2.03 25.29
C LYS A 315 -27.55 2.28 25.76
N LYS A 316 -28.56 1.85 24.98
CA LYS A 316 -29.98 2.01 25.34
C LYS A 316 -30.35 1.18 26.58
N GLU A 317 -29.89 -0.07 26.68
CA GLU A 317 -30.13 -0.94 27.83
C GLU A 317 -29.44 -0.43 29.11
N LYS A 318 -28.20 0.05 29.01
CA LYS A 318 -27.44 0.63 30.14
C LYS A 318 -28.07 1.95 30.65
N LYS A 319 -28.79 2.69 29.80
CA LYS A 319 -29.44 3.98 30.17
C LYS A 319 -30.66 3.79 31.09
N TRP A 320 -31.31 2.62 31.08
CA TRP A 320 -32.46 2.30 31.94
C TRP A 320 -32.03 1.76 33.32
N PHE A 321 -31.32 2.60 34.10
CA PHE A 321 -30.68 2.28 35.39
C PHE A 321 -31.52 1.55 36.46
N ARG A 322 -32.85 1.50 36.35
CA ARG A 322 -33.74 0.83 37.33
C ARG A 322 -34.19 -0.58 36.93
N ARG A 323 -33.93 -1.02 35.69
CA ARG A 323 -34.36 -2.34 35.15
C ARG A 323 -33.40 -2.90 34.10
N THR A 324 -32.11 -2.60 34.17
CA THR A 324 -31.13 -3.14 33.21
C THR A 324 -31.07 -4.66 33.36
N ASP A 325 -31.41 -5.36 32.27
CA ASP A 325 -31.20 -6.80 32.18
C ASP A 325 -29.72 -7.04 31.89
N GLN A 326 -28.96 -7.30 32.95
CA GLN A 326 -27.52 -7.53 32.89
C GLN A 326 -27.16 -8.70 31.97
N SER A 327 -28.01 -9.75 31.94
CA SER A 327 -27.79 -10.93 31.09
C SER A 327 -27.91 -10.58 29.60
N LYS A 328 -28.82 -9.66 29.26
CA LYS A 328 -29.01 -9.15 27.89
C LYS A 328 -27.82 -8.29 27.45
N VAL A 329 -27.33 -7.42 28.33
CA VAL A 329 -26.15 -6.58 28.06
C VAL A 329 -24.90 -7.45 27.83
N GLU A 330 -24.66 -8.43 28.70
CA GLU A 330 -23.53 -9.36 28.56
C GLU A 330 -23.60 -10.19 27.27
N ASN A 331 -24.81 -10.56 26.84
CA ASN A 331 -25.04 -11.24 25.57
C ASN A 331 -24.65 -10.37 24.37
N LEU A 332 -25.07 -9.10 24.38
CA LEU A 332 -24.73 -8.14 23.32
C LEU A 332 -23.22 -7.84 23.30
N ASP A 333 -22.61 -7.55 24.46
CA ASP A 333 -21.17 -7.26 24.57
C ASP A 333 -20.33 -8.44 24.05
N ARG A 334 -20.72 -9.69 24.38
CA ARG A 334 -20.03 -10.89 23.87
C ARG A 334 -20.21 -11.09 22.36
N THR A 335 -21.37 -10.71 21.80
CA THR A 335 -21.62 -10.75 20.36
C THR A 335 -20.72 -9.76 19.62
N VAL A 336 -20.56 -8.54 20.16
CA VAL A 336 -19.63 -7.53 19.62
C VAL A 336 -18.18 -8.05 19.66
N SER A 337 -17.78 -8.73 20.74
CA SER A 337 -16.44 -9.32 20.83
C SER A 337 -16.18 -10.39 19.76
N LEU A 338 -17.15 -11.26 19.49
CA LEU A 338 -17.04 -12.29 18.44
C LEU A 338 -16.93 -11.65 17.05
N LEU A 339 -17.77 -10.64 16.77
CA LEU A 339 -17.71 -9.88 15.51
C LEU A 339 -16.37 -9.14 15.33
N THR A 340 -15.82 -8.60 16.42
CA THR A 340 -14.51 -7.94 16.41
C THR A 340 -13.40 -8.94 16.06
N GLN A 341 -13.43 -10.13 16.68
CA GLN A 341 -12.46 -11.19 16.39
C GLN A 341 -12.60 -11.67 14.94
N LEU A 342 -13.83 -11.92 14.46
CA LEU A 342 -14.07 -12.31 13.07
C LEU A 342 -13.55 -11.25 12.09
N LYS A 343 -13.84 -9.97 12.31
CA LYS A 343 -13.31 -8.87 11.49
C LYS A 343 -11.79 -8.85 11.48
N HIS A 344 -11.15 -9.04 12.64
CA HIS A 344 -9.70 -9.11 12.71
C HIS A 344 -9.16 -10.27 11.88
N ASN A 345 -9.75 -11.47 12.05
CA ASN A 345 -9.33 -12.66 11.33
C ASN A 345 -9.47 -12.49 9.81
N LEU A 346 -10.60 -11.95 9.33
CA LEU A 346 -10.80 -11.67 7.90
C LEU A 346 -9.78 -10.69 7.32
N LYS A 347 -9.28 -9.73 8.11
CA LYS A 347 -8.27 -8.75 7.67
C LYS A 347 -6.86 -9.32 7.56
N VAL A 348 -6.55 -10.40 8.28
CA VAL A 348 -5.19 -10.95 8.36
C VAL A 348 -4.99 -12.18 7.47
N ILE A 349 -6.06 -12.75 6.91
CA ILE A 349 -5.96 -13.90 6.02
C ILE A 349 -5.59 -13.42 4.60
N PRO A 350 -4.56 -13.99 3.97
CA PRO A 350 -4.17 -13.64 2.60
C PRO A 350 -5.29 -13.85 1.57
N ALA A 351 -5.36 -12.96 0.59
CA ALA A 351 -6.37 -12.96 -0.48
C ALA A 351 -6.25 -14.10 -1.50
N GLU A 352 -5.27 -14.98 -1.29
CA GLU A 352 -4.83 -16.03 -2.22
C GLU A 352 -5.31 -17.40 -1.81
N TYR A 353 -5.82 -17.49 -0.58
CA TYR A 353 -6.71 -18.54 -0.17
C TYR A 353 -8.01 -18.46 -0.96
N GLY A 354 -8.55 -19.61 -1.33
CA GLY A 354 -9.93 -19.68 -1.76
C GLY A 354 -10.85 -19.17 -0.65
N LEU A 355 -12.00 -18.61 -1.00
CA LEU A 355 -12.93 -18.07 -0.01
C LEU A 355 -13.34 -19.12 1.03
N GLU A 356 -13.42 -20.40 0.67
CA GLU A 356 -13.68 -21.48 1.63
C GLU A 356 -12.59 -21.61 2.71
N GLU A 357 -11.33 -21.46 2.32
CA GLU A 357 -10.19 -21.50 3.24
C GLU A 357 -10.17 -20.25 4.12
N ILE A 358 -10.47 -19.07 3.54
CA ILE A 358 -10.64 -17.82 4.28
C ILE A 358 -11.74 -17.98 5.34
N TYR A 359 -12.91 -18.49 4.96
CA TYR A 359 -14.01 -18.73 5.89
C TYR A 359 -13.60 -19.68 7.02
N SER A 360 -12.96 -20.80 6.65
CA SER A 360 -12.55 -21.83 7.62
C SER A 360 -11.52 -21.29 8.61
N ALA A 361 -10.50 -20.60 8.13
CA ALA A 361 -9.50 -19.96 8.97
C ALA A 361 -10.12 -18.88 9.87
N ALA A 362 -10.96 -18.01 9.31
CA ALA A 362 -11.55 -16.89 10.04
C ALA A 362 -12.49 -17.32 11.16
N THR A 363 -13.14 -18.48 11.01
CA THR A 363 -14.14 -18.99 11.94
C THR A 363 -13.64 -20.08 12.87
N SER A 364 -12.48 -20.69 12.61
CA SER A 364 -11.93 -21.83 13.35
C SER A 364 -11.81 -21.60 14.87
N GLU A 365 -11.45 -20.39 15.29
CA GLU A 365 -11.26 -20.03 16.70
C GLU A 365 -12.50 -19.38 17.34
N LEU A 366 -13.58 -19.19 16.58
CA LEU A 366 -14.81 -18.59 17.11
C LEU A 366 -15.57 -19.63 17.95
N ASN A 367 -15.97 -19.23 19.15
CA ASN A 367 -16.88 -20.03 19.96
C ASN A 367 -18.32 -19.83 19.43
N ILE A 368 -18.72 -20.63 18.44
CA ILE A 368 -19.94 -20.48 17.61
C ILE A 368 -21.26 -20.85 18.33
N ASP A 369 -21.24 -21.14 19.64
CA ASP A 369 -22.45 -21.52 20.42
C ASP A 369 -23.53 -20.41 20.54
N ARG A 370 -23.39 -19.28 19.83
CA ARG A 370 -24.38 -18.20 19.80
C ARG A 370 -25.18 -18.17 18.52
N VAL A 371 -26.48 -18.44 18.66
CA VAL A 371 -27.53 -18.24 17.64
C VAL A 371 -27.43 -16.85 16.97
N ALA A 372 -27.00 -15.82 17.71
CA ALA A 372 -26.97 -14.44 17.27
C ALA A 372 -26.06 -14.14 16.06
N ILE A 373 -24.98 -14.91 15.87
CA ILE A 373 -24.08 -14.75 14.70
C ILE A 373 -24.17 -15.92 13.73
N LYS A 374 -24.84 -17.02 14.11
CA LYS A 374 -24.91 -18.24 13.30
C LYS A 374 -25.48 -17.98 11.91
N GLU A 375 -26.60 -17.24 11.85
CA GLU A 375 -27.23 -16.88 10.57
C GLU A 375 -26.31 -16.01 9.70
N PHE A 376 -25.59 -15.06 10.31
CA PHE A 376 -24.62 -14.23 9.60
C PHE A 376 -23.45 -15.05 9.04
N LEU A 377 -22.93 -15.98 9.83
CA LEU A 377 -21.87 -16.89 9.38
C LEU A 377 -22.36 -17.82 8.25
N THR A 378 -23.61 -18.30 8.33
CA THR A 378 -24.22 -19.09 7.24
C THR A 378 -24.33 -18.29 5.96
N GLN A 379 -24.83 -17.05 6.01
CA GLN A 379 -24.90 -16.14 4.86
C GLN A 379 -23.52 -15.90 4.26
N MET A 380 -22.51 -15.61 5.11
CA MET A 380 -21.13 -15.42 4.68
C MET A 380 -20.57 -16.66 3.97
N LYS A 381 -20.77 -17.86 4.54
CA LYS A 381 -20.31 -19.11 3.93
C LYS A 381 -20.93 -19.34 2.55
N GLN A 382 -22.23 -19.12 2.43
CA GLN A 382 -22.95 -19.32 1.18
C GLN A 382 -22.53 -18.29 0.11
N ALA A 383 -22.38 -17.02 0.48
CA ALA A 383 -21.88 -15.98 -0.41
C ALA A 383 -20.46 -16.27 -0.91
N PHE A 384 -19.61 -16.80 -0.03
CA PHE A 384 -18.26 -17.21 -0.38
C PHE A 384 -18.25 -18.37 -1.38
N LEU A 385 -19.05 -19.40 -1.12
CA LEU A 385 -19.22 -20.53 -2.04
C LEU A 385 -19.77 -20.08 -3.41
N LEU A 386 -20.77 -19.22 -3.41
CA LEU A 386 -21.38 -18.66 -4.62
C LEU A 386 -20.33 -17.92 -5.47
N THR A 387 -19.46 -17.18 -4.82
CA THR A 387 -18.41 -16.41 -5.50
C THR A 387 -17.38 -17.33 -6.16
N GLU A 388 -16.98 -18.41 -5.50
CA GLU A 388 -16.10 -19.42 -6.12
C GLU A 388 -16.79 -20.11 -7.31
N GLN A 389 -18.08 -20.40 -7.22
CA GLN A 389 -18.84 -20.96 -8.35
C GLN A 389 -18.89 -20.00 -9.55
N VAL A 390 -19.01 -18.69 -9.30
CA VAL A 390 -18.95 -17.66 -10.36
C VAL A 390 -17.56 -17.63 -11.00
N ILE A 391 -16.50 -17.71 -10.19
CA ILE A 391 -15.11 -17.76 -10.68
C ILE A 391 -14.89 -19.00 -11.53
N GLU A 392 -15.23 -20.19 -11.03
CA GLU A 392 -15.12 -21.45 -11.77
C GLU A 392 -15.90 -21.42 -13.09
N PHE A 393 -17.11 -20.86 -13.07
CA PHE A 393 -17.93 -20.69 -14.26
C PHE A 393 -17.28 -19.73 -15.27
N ALA A 394 -16.74 -18.60 -14.81
CA ALA A 394 -16.06 -17.63 -15.67
C ALA A 394 -14.77 -18.21 -16.26
N ASP A 395 -13.96 -18.92 -15.46
CA ASP A 395 -12.73 -19.57 -15.90
C ASP A 395 -13.01 -20.61 -16.99
N ALA A 396 -14.04 -21.43 -16.83
CA ALA A 396 -14.44 -22.41 -17.85
C ALA A 396 -14.84 -21.74 -19.18
N ARG A 397 -15.57 -20.60 -19.11
CA ARG A 397 -16.02 -19.86 -20.30
C ARG A 397 -14.88 -19.10 -20.97
N LEU A 398 -13.96 -18.52 -20.19
CA LEU A 398 -12.73 -17.91 -20.70
C LEU A 398 -11.86 -18.93 -21.41
N HIS A 399 -11.70 -20.12 -20.83
CA HIS A 399 -10.93 -21.22 -21.43
C HIS A 399 -11.54 -21.70 -22.76
N ASN A 400 -12.86 -21.71 -22.87
CA ASN A 400 -13.58 -22.06 -24.09
C ASN A 400 -13.75 -20.89 -25.08
N GLU A 401 -13.17 -19.72 -24.79
CA GLU A 401 -13.32 -18.47 -25.58
C GLU A 401 -14.79 -18.01 -25.74
N GLU A 402 -15.68 -18.44 -24.85
CA GLU A 402 -17.11 -18.08 -24.86
C GLU A 402 -17.35 -16.67 -24.30
N ILE A 403 -16.44 -16.19 -23.44
CA ILE A 403 -16.35 -14.79 -22.99
C ILE A 403 -14.90 -14.33 -23.12
N SER A 404 -14.69 -13.04 -23.36
CA SER A 404 -13.34 -12.46 -23.36
C SER A 404 -12.94 -11.98 -21.97
N ILE A 405 -11.63 -11.77 -21.74
CA ILE A 405 -11.13 -11.24 -20.47
C ILE A 405 -11.69 -9.84 -20.19
N GLU A 406 -11.93 -9.04 -21.22
CA GLU A 406 -12.54 -7.71 -21.09
C GLU A 406 -14.01 -7.81 -20.63
N HIS A 407 -14.75 -8.83 -21.09
CA HIS A 407 -16.12 -9.07 -20.63
C HIS A 407 -16.15 -9.50 -19.17
N TYR A 408 -15.27 -10.42 -18.78
CA TYR A 408 -15.16 -10.85 -17.39
C TYR A 408 -14.76 -9.69 -16.47
N PHE A 409 -13.81 -8.87 -16.90
CA PHE A 409 -13.46 -7.63 -16.22
C PHE A 409 -14.65 -6.68 -16.08
N SER A 410 -15.46 -6.50 -17.14
CA SER A 410 -16.67 -5.67 -17.09
C SER A 410 -17.68 -6.18 -16.06
N PHE A 411 -17.91 -7.49 -15.99
CA PHE A 411 -18.76 -8.11 -14.97
C PHE A 411 -18.27 -7.77 -13.55
N ILE A 412 -16.98 -7.99 -13.27
CA ILE A 412 -16.40 -7.66 -11.96
C ILE A 412 -16.62 -6.18 -11.64
N LYS A 413 -16.57 -5.30 -12.65
CA LYS A 413 -16.72 -3.85 -12.45
C LYS A 413 -18.14 -3.43 -12.10
N GLU A 414 -19.12 -4.11 -12.67
CA GLU A 414 -20.52 -3.93 -12.30
C GLU A 414 -20.80 -4.41 -10.87
N VAL A 415 -20.25 -5.55 -10.50
CA VAL A 415 -20.41 -6.13 -9.16
C VAL A 415 -19.77 -5.26 -8.09
N THR A 416 -18.53 -4.83 -8.31
CA THR A 416 -17.71 -4.18 -7.27
C THR A 416 -17.97 -2.67 -7.14
N PHE A 417 -18.29 -1.94 -8.22
CA PHE A 417 -18.39 -0.46 -8.18
C PHE A 417 -19.78 0.09 -8.38
N PHE A 418 -20.55 -0.45 -9.31
CA PHE A 418 -21.88 0.09 -9.60
C PHE A 418 -22.95 -0.40 -8.65
N LYS A 419 -22.56 -1.16 -7.62
CA LYS A 419 -23.47 -1.86 -6.72
C LYS A 419 -24.53 -2.57 -7.54
N ASN A 420 -24.12 -3.51 -8.40
CA ASN A 420 -25.08 -4.36 -9.10
C ASN A 420 -26.09 -4.87 -8.05
N HIS A 421 -27.31 -4.34 -8.13
CA HIS A 421 -28.30 -4.48 -7.07
C HIS A 421 -28.67 -5.95 -6.93
N ASP A 422 -28.61 -6.71 -8.03
CA ASP A 422 -28.89 -8.14 -8.07
C ASP A 422 -27.78 -8.92 -7.38
N PHE A 423 -26.50 -8.71 -7.71
CA PHE A 423 -25.41 -9.44 -7.04
C PHE A 423 -25.34 -9.13 -5.54
N ASN A 424 -25.49 -7.87 -5.13
CA ASN A 424 -25.51 -7.50 -3.72
C ASN A 424 -26.75 -8.00 -2.96
N ALA A 425 -27.91 -8.08 -3.63
CA ALA A 425 -29.11 -8.69 -3.06
C ALA A 425 -28.90 -10.21 -2.87
N LEU A 426 -28.21 -10.86 -3.79
CA LEU A 426 -27.95 -12.29 -3.76
C LEU A 426 -26.84 -12.69 -2.79
N LEU A 427 -25.84 -11.84 -2.54
CA LEU A 427 -24.92 -12.02 -1.40
C LEU A 427 -25.67 -12.03 -0.04
N ARG A 428 -26.89 -11.47 0.01
CA ARG A 428 -27.76 -11.51 1.21
C ARG A 428 -28.75 -12.68 1.20
N MET A 429 -29.03 -13.26 0.04
CA MET A 429 -29.96 -14.39 -0.16
C MET A 429 -29.37 -15.45 -1.12
N PRO A 430 -28.21 -16.05 -0.79
CA PRO A 430 -27.45 -16.88 -1.73
C PRO A 430 -28.09 -18.23 -2.06
N ASP A 431 -29.09 -18.67 -1.28
CA ASP A 431 -29.83 -19.93 -1.51
C ASP A 431 -30.79 -19.88 -2.71
N GLU A 432 -30.96 -18.71 -3.35
CA GLU A 432 -31.91 -18.48 -4.44
C GLU A 432 -31.25 -18.45 -5.84
N VAL A 433 -29.94 -18.76 -5.94
CA VAL A 433 -29.17 -18.60 -7.19
C VAL A 433 -29.06 -19.90 -8.00
N GLY A 434 -29.34 -19.84 -9.30
CA GLY A 434 -29.13 -20.91 -10.27
C GLY A 434 -28.08 -20.60 -11.34
N THR A 435 -27.73 -21.61 -12.15
CA THR A 435 -26.75 -21.47 -13.24
C THR A 435 -27.21 -20.53 -14.38
N GLU A 436 -28.52 -20.32 -14.50
CA GLU A 436 -29.09 -19.34 -15.44
C GLU A 436 -28.74 -17.91 -15.03
N ASP A 437 -28.60 -17.64 -13.73
CA ASP A 437 -28.20 -16.33 -13.21
C ASP A 437 -26.73 -16.04 -13.56
N PHE A 438 -25.84 -17.03 -13.49
CA PHE A 438 -24.43 -16.87 -13.89
C PHE A 438 -24.29 -16.50 -15.36
N THR A 439 -25.09 -17.14 -16.22
CA THR A 439 -25.11 -16.83 -17.66
C THR A 439 -25.61 -15.41 -17.88
N ARG A 440 -26.66 -14.99 -17.17
CA ARG A 440 -27.19 -13.63 -17.22
C ARG A 440 -26.18 -12.57 -16.73
N TRP A 441 -25.31 -12.92 -15.78
CA TRP A 441 -24.31 -12.00 -15.23
C TRP A 441 -23.08 -11.83 -16.11
N LEU A 442 -22.65 -12.91 -16.77
CA LEU A 442 -21.39 -12.94 -17.51
C LEU A 442 -21.55 -12.76 -19.02
N VAL A 443 -22.74 -13.04 -19.56
CA VAL A 443 -23.01 -12.96 -21.01
C VAL A 443 -23.89 -11.73 -21.30
N PRO A 444 -23.44 -10.78 -22.14
CA PRO A 444 -24.24 -9.63 -22.52
C PRO A 444 -25.55 -10.05 -23.18
N SER A 445 -26.65 -9.36 -22.86
CA SER A 445 -27.99 -9.63 -23.42
C SER A 445 -28.10 -9.48 -24.94
N ASP A 446 -27.06 -8.94 -25.60
CA ASP A 446 -27.04 -8.69 -27.05
C ASP A 446 -26.49 -9.86 -27.88
N THR A 447 -26.10 -10.99 -27.27
CA THR A 447 -25.70 -12.20 -28.02
C THR A 447 -26.88 -13.10 -28.44
N HIS A 448 -28.04 -12.52 -28.75
CA HIS A 448 -28.96 -13.15 -29.70
C HIS A 448 -28.40 -13.00 -31.12
N LEU A 449 -27.22 -13.59 -31.36
CA LEU A 449 -26.79 -13.90 -32.72
C LEU A 449 -27.69 -15.02 -33.23
N GLU A 450 -28.53 -14.62 -34.18
CA GLU A 450 -29.25 -15.43 -35.17
C GLU A 450 -28.94 -16.93 -35.11
N ALA A 451 -29.90 -17.69 -34.60
CA ALA A 451 -30.04 -19.09 -34.98
C ALA A 451 -30.14 -19.16 -36.52
N LYS A 452 -29.15 -19.80 -37.15
CA LYS A 452 -29.28 -20.38 -38.48
C LYS A 452 -29.48 -21.88 -38.36
#